data_AF-A0A965C4W5-F1
#
_entry.id   AF-A0A965C4W5-F1
#
_cell.length_a   1.000
_cell.length_b   1.000
_cell.length_c   1.000
_cell.angle_alpha   90.00
_cell.angle_beta   90.00
_cell.angle_gamma   90.00
#
_symmetry.space_group_name_H-M   'P 1'
#
loop_
_entity.id
_entity.type
_entity.pdbx_description
1 polymer ?
#
loop_
_entity_poly.entity_id
_entity_poly.type
_entity_poly.pdbx_seq_one_letter_code
_entity_poly.pdbx_strand_id
1 'polypeptide(L)'
;MLRKLVEETGGAALFVNPNEDMAQAIHRLASMMSGPRVSDIKVSWGCETATTALLSQNLYAGVPFRAAAMFKGPIDRETKDVAILEYRIDNTKHRLESNQLVEVDDLGIRQIVAHACIESVSLEDQGKFSEAHQLLNIHTA
;
A
#
# COMPACT_ATOMS: atom_id res chain seq x y z
N MET A 1 -7.02 -15.77 2.07
CA MET A 1 -7.48 -16.17 3.42
C MET A 1 -6.48 -15.75 4.50
N LEU A 2 -5.23 -16.23 4.50
CA LEU A 2 -4.23 -15.87 5.53
C LEU A 2 -3.88 -14.38 5.58
N ARG A 3 -3.70 -13.70 4.43
CA ARG A 3 -3.46 -12.25 4.37
C ARG A 3 -4.56 -11.43 5.06
N LYS A 4 -5.82 -11.76 4.81
CA LYS A 4 -6.98 -11.09 5.42
C LYS A 4 -7.02 -11.29 6.95
N LEU A 5 -6.69 -12.49 7.41
CA LEU A 5 -6.62 -12.80 8.85
C LEU A 5 -5.51 -11.99 9.55
N VAL A 6 -4.37 -11.82 8.89
CA VAL A 6 -3.23 -11.02 9.38
C VAL A 6 -3.61 -9.54 9.47
N GLU A 7 -4.28 -9.01 8.45
CA GLU A 7 -4.77 -7.64 8.42
C GLU A 7 -5.81 -7.38 9.53
N GLU A 8 -6.73 -8.32 9.78
CA GLU A 8 -7.78 -8.21 10.81
C GLU A 8 -7.25 -8.35 12.25
N THR A 9 -6.27 -9.22 12.46
CA THR A 9 -5.68 -9.46 13.80
C THR A 9 -4.51 -8.52 14.12
N GLY A 10 -4.04 -7.77 13.11
CA GLY A 10 -2.83 -6.97 13.21
C GLY A 10 -1.58 -7.82 13.43
N GLY A 11 -1.59 -9.09 13.02
CA GLY A 11 -0.48 -10.04 13.12
C GLY A 11 0.50 -9.93 11.96
N ALA A 12 1.45 -10.87 11.86
CA ALA A 12 2.38 -11.00 10.74
C ALA A 12 2.30 -12.42 10.14
N ALA A 13 2.46 -12.53 8.82
CA ALA A 13 2.64 -13.81 8.14
C ALA A 13 3.83 -13.75 7.20
N LEU A 14 4.53 -14.88 7.09
CA LEU A 14 5.63 -15.08 6.17
C LEU A 14 5.28 -16.23 5.24
N PHE A 15 5.41 -16.01 3.93
CA PHE A 15 5.39 -17.10 2.97
C PHE A 15 6.76 -17.76 2.96
N VAL A 16 6.80 -19.07 3.14
CA VAL A 16 8.04 -19.86 3.21
C VAL A 16 7.98 -20.89 2.10
N ASN A 17 8.99 -20.91 1.23
CA ASN A 17 9.05 -21.92 0.17
C ASN A 17 9.36 -23.30 0.76
N PRO A 18 8.88 -24.40 0.15
CA PRO A 18 9.13 -25.76 0.68
C PRO A 18 10.62 -26.12 0.85
N ASN A 19 11.50 -25.48 0.07
CA ASN A 19 12.95 -25.71 0.11
C ASN A 19 13.71 -24.69 0.98
N GLU A 20 13.00 -23.77 1.62
CA GLU A 20 13.60 -22.75 2.48
C GLU A 20 13.80 -23.30 3.89
N ASP A 21 14.86 -22.86 4.55
CA ASP A 21 15.14 -23.23 5.94
C ASP A 21 14.06 -22.65 6.87
N MET A 22 13.19 -23.53 7.38
CA MET A 22 12.11 -23.13 8.29
C MET A 22 12.63 -22.46 9.56
N ALA A 23 13.79 -22.87 10.09
CA ALA A 23 14.34 -22.26 11.29
C ALA A 23 14.70 -20.79 11.02
N GLN A 24 15.33 -20.52 9.87
CA GLN A 24 15.61 -19.15 9.45
C GLN A 24 14.34 -18.33 9.21
N ALA A 25 13.33 -18.95 8.58
CA ALA A 25 12.04 -18.29 8.36
C ALA A 25 11.34 -17.90 9.68
N ILE A 26 11.36 -18.80 10.66
CA ILE A 26 10.83 -18.53 12.01
C ILE A 26 11.62 -17.42 12.70
N HIS A 27 12.96 -17.43 12.63
CA HIS A 27 13.79 -16.38 13.19
C HIS A 27 13.50 -15.00 12.57
N ARG A 28 13.31 -14.93 11.25
CA ARG A 28 12.90 -13.68 10.59
C ARG A 28 11.54 -13.19 11.09
N LEU A 29 10.55 -14.08 11.16
CA LEU A 29 9.22 -13.72 11.65
C LEU A 29 9.27 -13.23 13.11
N ALA A 30 10.03 -13.91 13.98
CA ALA A 30 10.24 -13.49 15.36
C ALA A 30 10.93 -12.12 15.46
N SER A 31 11.97 -11.88 14.65
CA SER A 31 12.66 -10.59 14.59
C SER A 31 11.77 -9.46 14.07
N MET A 32 10.85 -9.74 13.15
CA MET A 32 9.88 -8.75 12.66
C MET A 32 8.90 -8.37 13.76
N MET A 33 8.41 -9.37 14.51
CA MET A 33 7.45 -9.16 15.61
C MET A 33 8.05 -8.49 16.84
N SER A 34 9.35 -8.66 17.09
CA SER A 34 10.05 -8.00 18.21
C SER A 34 10.51 -6.58 17.89
N GLY A 35 10.47 -6.18 16.63
CA GLY A 35 10.84 -4.84 16.19
C GLY A 35 9.78 -3.78 16.51
N PRO A 36 10.13 -2.49 16.34
CA PRO A 36 9.18 -1.39 16.56
C PRO A 36 7.97 -1.53 15.62
N ARG A 37 6.78 -1.30 16.18
CA ARG A 37 5.52 -1.38 15.44
C ARG A 37 5.12 0.00 14.95
N VAL A 38 4.80 0.10 13.66
CA VAL A 38 4.18 1.29 13.09
C VAL A 38 2.66 1.13 13.14
N SER A 39 1.95 2.14 13.61
CA SER A 39 0.48 2.17 13.67
C SER A 39 -0.09 3.54 13.29
N ASP A 40 -1.43 3.64 13.24
CA ASP A 40 -2.19 4.87 12.94
C ASP A 40 -1.74 5.56 11.64
N ILE A 41 -1.47 4.76 10.61
CA ILE A 41 -0.91 5.25 9.35
C ILE A 41 -1.99 6.00 8.57
N LYS A 42 -1.69 7.26 8.22
CA LYS A 42 -2.56 8.14 7.43
C LYS A 42 -1.76 8.77 6.31
N VAL A 43 -2.35 8.81 5.12
CA VAL A 43 -1.80 9.51 3.95
C VAL A 43 -2.76 10.60 3.53
N SER A 44 -2.26 11.82 3.42
CA SER A 44 -2.97 12.96 2.83
C SER A 44 -2.26 13.34 1.54
N TRP A 45 -2.95 13.34 0.41
CA TRP A 45 -2.32 13.46 -0.91
C TRP A 45 -2.17 14.91 -1.41
N GLY A 46 -2.68 15.90 -0.66
CA GLY A 46 -2.67 17.31 -1.06
C GLY A 46 -3.70 17.67 -2.14
N CYS A 47 -4.15 16.71 -2.93
CA CYS A 47 -5.13 16.88 -4.01
C CYS A 47 -6.27 15.84 -3.93
N GLU A 48 -7.33 16.07 -4.70
CA GLU A 48 -8.51 15.20 -4.70
C GLU A 48 -8.24 13.87 -5.42
N THR A 49 -8.36 12.78 -4.68
CA THR A 49 -8.21 11.42 -5.20
C THR A 49 -9.51 10.91 -5.80
N ALA A 50 -9.42 10.29 -6.97
CA ALA A 50 -10.48 9.46 -7.52
C ALA A 50 -10.62 8.14 -6.74
N THR A 51 -9.49 7.50 -6.42
CA THR A 51 -9.43 6.30 -5.59
C THR A 51 -8.07 6.19 -4.91
N THR A 52 -8.01 5.46 -3.82
CA THR A 52 -6.78 5.18 -3.08
C THR A 52 -6.67 3.70 -2.79
N ALA A 53 -5.48 3.13 -2.88
CA ALA A 53 -5.21 1.78 -2.41
C ALA A 53 -5.52 1.65 -0.90
N LEU A 54 -5.96 0.47 -0.49
CA LEU A 54 -6.17 0.18 0.93
C LEU A 54 -4.83 0.30 1.67
N LEU A 55 -4.83 1.06 2.77
CA LEU A 55 -3.64 1.29 3.57
C LEU A 55 -3.55 0.27 4.71
N SER A 56 -2.41 -0.39 4.83
CA SER A 56 -2.09 -1.19 6.01
C SER A 56 -2.08 -0.29 7.24
N GLN A 57 -2.89 -0.63 8.24
CA GLN A 57 -3.00 0.16 9.48
C GLN A 57 -1.87 -0.16 10.48
N ASN A 58 -1.18 -1.29 10.30
CA ASN A 58 -0.10 -1.76 11.14
C ASN A 58 1.03 -2.31 10.29
N LEU A 59 2.28 -1.94 10.61
CA LEU A 59 3.46 -2.51 9.97
C LEU A 59 4.45 -3.02 11.02
N TYR A 60 5.09 -4.12 10.67
CA TYR A 60 6.19 -4.70 11.42
C TYR A 60 7.53 -4.28 10.82
N ALA A 61 8.59 -4.39 11.62
CA ALA A 61 9.93 -4.05 11.19
C ALA A 61 10.32 -4.84 9.91
N GLY A 62 10.94 -4.13 8.96
CA GLY A 62 11.39 -4.71 7.69
C GLY A 62 10.31 -4.85 6.61
N VAL A 63 9.03 -4.57 6.90
CA VAL A 63 7.96 -4.58 5.90
C VAL A 63 7.93 -3.22 5.18
N PRO A 64 8.03 -3.17 3.83
CA PRO A 64 7.94 -1.92 3.10
C PRO A 64 6.50 -1.38 3.15
N PHE A 65 6.36 -0.09 3.47
CA PHE A 65 5.09 0.62 3.31
C PHE A 65 4.94 1.08 1.87
N ARG A 66 3.75 0.89 1.30
CA ARG A 66 3.38 1.42 -0.01
C ARG A 66 1.99 2.02 0.08
N ALA A 67 1.83 3.21 -0.47
CA ALA A 67 0.56 3.88 -0.64
C ALA A 67 0.45 4.31 -2.09
N ALA A 68 -0.75 4.21 -2.65
CA ALA A 68 -1.01 4.59 -4.03
C ALA A 68 -2.38 5.26 -4.13
N ALA A 69 -2.49 6.21 -5.04
CA ALA A 69 -3.73 6.91 -5.33
C ALA A 69 -3.82 7.25 -6.81
N MET A 70 -5.05 7.33 -7.30
CA MET A 70 -5.38 7.90 -8.59
C MET A 70 -6.09 9.22 -8.34
N PHE A 71 -5.78 10.24 -9.15
CA PHE A 71 -6.30 11.59 -8.98
C PHE A 71 -7.39 11.90 -10.02
N LYS A 72 -8.35 12.74 -9.66
CA LYS A 72 -9.44 13.13 -10.58
C LYS A 72 -8.97 14.12 -11.67
N GLY A 73 -7.86 14.81 -11.42
CA GLY A 73 -7.31 15.81 -12.30
C GLY A 73 -5.79 15.84 -12.23
N PRO A 74 -5.16 16.74 -13.01
CA PRO A 74 -3.71 16.94 -12.94
C PRO A 74 -3.31 17.39 -11.54
N ILE A 75 -2.16 16.89 -11.08
CA ILE A 75 -1.52 17.37 -9.84
C ILE A 75 -0.88 18.71 -10.18
N ASP A 76 -1.20 19.75 -9.42
CA ASP A 76 -0.62 21.07 -9.62
C ASP A 76 0.67 21.19 -8.79
N ARG A 77 1.78 21.43 -9.50
CA ARG A 77 3.12 21.53 -8.90
C ARG A 77 3.33 22.86 -8.19
N GLU A 78 2.56 23.88 -8.53
CA GLU A 78 2.66 25.23 -7.95
C GLU A 78 1.83 25.37 -6.66
N THR A 79 0.77 24.58 -6.49
CA THR A 79 -0.16 24.67 -5.34
C THR A 79 0.26 23.91 -4.07
N LYS A 80 1.47 23.33 -4.02
CA LYS A 80 1.94 22.54 -2.86
C LYS A 80 1.08 21.30 -2.58
N ASP A 81 0.72 20.56 -3.63
CA ASP A 81 0.10 19.24 -3.49
C ASP A 81 1.15 18.23 -2.96
N VAL A 82 1.44 18.35 -1.67
CA VAL A 82 2.44 17.55 -0.94
C VAL A 82 1.73 16.35 -0.33
N ALA A 83 2.22 15.16 -0.64
CA ALA A 83 1.78 13.96 0.07
C ALA A 83 2.38 13.97 1.48
N ILE A 84 1.52 13.88 2.49
CA ILE A 84 1.89 13.82 3.90
C ILE A 84 1.58 12.43 4.41
N LEU A 85 2.60 11.76 4.95
CA LEU A 85 2.47 10.49 5.67
C LEU A 85 2.59 10.75 7.17
N GLU A 86 1.52 10.48 7.91
CA GLU A 86 1.52 10.51 9.38
C GLU A 86 1.42 9.08 9.91
N TYR A 87 2.17 8.77 10.96
CA TYR A 87 2.16 7.45 11.60
C TYR A 87 2.67 7.53 13.04
N ARG A 88 2.56 6.44 13.78
CA ARG A 88 3.14 6.30 15.12
C ARG A 88 4.14 5.17 15.18
N ILE A 89 5.25 5.36 15.90
CA ILE A 89 6.18 4.30 16.30
C ILE A 89 6.24 4.32 17.82
N ASP A 90 5.92 3.20 18.47
CA ASP A 90 5.97 3.07 19.93
C ASP A 90 5.29 4.26 20.65
N ASN A 91 4.09 4.63 20.19
CA ASN A 91 3.28 5.78 20.61
C ASN A 91 3.86 7.18 20.33
N THR A 92 5.00 7.32 19.69
CA THR A 92 5.51 8.63 19.22
C THR A 92 4.94 8.95 17.85
N LYS A 93 4.37 10.15 17.66
CA LYS A 93 3.83 10.58 16.36
C LYS A 93 4.94 11.08 15.45
N HIS A 94 4.95 10.62 14.21
CA HIS A 94 5.86 11.02 13.15
C HIS A 94 5.08 11.57 11.95
N ARG A 95 5.73 12.45 11.21
CA ARG A 95 5.19 13.07 9.99
C ARG A 95 6.30 13.18 8.96
N LEU A 96 6.03 12.70 7.76
CA LEU A 96 6.89 12.81 6.59
C LEU A 96 6.13 13.54 5.49
N GLU A 97 6.82 14.45 4.83
CA GLU A 97 6.30 15.20 3.69
C GLU A 97 7.03 14.74 2.42
N SER A 98 6.33 14.71 1.28
CA SER A 98 6.97 14.40 0.00
C SER A 98 7.87 15.57 -0.42
N ASN A 99 9.17 15.30 -0.52
CA ASN A 99 10.15 16.35 -0.81
C ASN A 99 10.40 16.54 -2.32
N GLN A 100 9.96 15.60 -3.15
CA GLN A 100 10.21 15.60 -4.59
C GLN A 100 9.06 14.89 -5.32
N LEU A 101 8.49 15.58 -6.30
CA LEU A 101 7.58 14.97 -7.28
C LEU A 101 8.40 14.58 -8.50
N VAL A 102 8.38 13.29 -8.83
CA VAL A 102 8.98 12.77 -10.06
C VAL A 102 7.85 12.37 -10.99
N GLU A 103 7.78 13.05 -12.12
CA GLU A 103 6.87 12.63 -13.19
C GLU A 103 7.46 11.45 -13.92
N VAL A 104 6.68 10.38 -14.00
CA VAL A 104 7.04 9.20 -14.76
C VAL A 104 5.85 8.84 -15.64
N ASP A 105 5.99 9.06 -16.95
CA ASP A 105 5.02 8.59 -17.93
C ASP A 105 5.37 7.15 -18.31
N ASP A 106 5.01 6.21 -17.44
CA ASP A 106 5.25 4.79 -17.62
C ASP A 106 3.93 4.01 -17.45
N LEU A 107 3.62 3.18 -18.45
CA LEU A 107 2.40 2.36 -18.44
C LEU A 107 2.42 1.33 -17.31
N GLY A 108 3.57 0.73 -17.03
CA GLY A 108 3.73 -0.26 -15.95
C GLY A 108 3.50 0.35 -14.58
N ILE A 109 4.00 1.57 -14.32
CA ILE A 109 3.70 2.28 -13.07
C ILE A 109 2.21 2.57 -12.93
N ARG A 110 1.56 3.04 -14.01
CA ARG A 110 0.10 3.25 -14.02
C ARG A 110 -0.66 1.96 -13.70
N GLN A 111 -0.26 0.83 -14.28
CA GLN A 111 -0.87 -0.47 -14.03
C GLN A 111 -0.63 -0.96 -12.59
N ILE A 112 0.56 -0.75 -12.03
CA ILE A 112 0.86 -1.08 -10.62
C ILE A 112 -0.05 -0.27 -9.68
N VAL A 113 -0.22 1.03 -9.93
CA VAL A 113 -1.11 1.89 -9.14
C VAL A 113 -2.57 1.45 -9.28
N ALA A 114 -3.03 1.20 -10.51
CA ALA A 114 -4.38 0.73 -10.75
C ALA A 114 -4.65 -0.62 -10.06
N HIS A 115 -3.72 -1.56 -10.16
CA HIS A 115 -3.81 -2.85 -9.46
C HIS A 115 -3.87 -2.67 -7.94
N ALA A 116 -3.10 -1.75 -7.36
CA ALA A 116 -3.17 -1.46 -5.93
C ALA A 116 -4.52 -0.83 -5.51
N CYS A 117 -5.18 -0.09 -6.42
CA CYS A 117 -6.44 0.58 -6.12
C CYS A 117 -7.69 -0.27 -6.37
N ILE A 118 -7.59 -1.38 -7.11
CA ILE A 118 -8.76 -2.18 -7.52
C ILE A 118 -9.53 -2.74 -6.33
N GLU A 119 -8.84 -3.11 -5.25
CA GLU A 119 -9.46 -3.64 -4.02
C GLU A 119 -10.35 -2.60 -3.31
N SER A 120 -10.15 -1.30 -3.60
CA SER A 120 -10.98 -0.19 -3.10
C SER A 120 -12.14 0.17 -4.02
N VAL A 121 -12.22 -0.41 -5.21
CA VAL A 121 -13.31 -0.20 -6.18
C VAL A 121 -14.44 -1.18 -5.87
N SER A 122 -15.69 -0.72 -6.04
CA SER A 122 -16.89 -1.55 -5.89
C SER A 122 -16.80 -2.81 -6.75
N LEU A 123 -17.28 -3.95 -6.26
CA LEU A 123 -17.22 -5.21 -7.01
C LEU A 123 -17.91 -5.11 -8.38
N GLU A 124 -18.97 -4.30 -8.48
CA GLU A 124 -19.75 -4.08 -9.70
C GLU A 124 -18.95 -3.30 -10.77
N ASP A 125 -18.04 -2.42 -10.34
CA ASP A 125 -17.24 -1.57 -11.23
C ASP A 125 -15.84 -2.12 -11.50
N GLN A 126 -15.38 -3.16 -10.79
CA GLN A 126 -14.04 -3.74 -10.95
C GLN A 126 -13.76 -4.24 -12.37
N GLY A 127 -14.76 -4.77 -13.08
CA GLY A 127 -14.60 -5.22 -14.47
C GLY A 127 -14.25 -4.06 -15.41
N LYS A 128 -15.06 -2.98 -15.36
CA LYS A 128 -14.83 -1.76 -16.16
C LYS A 128 -13.50 -1.09 -15.80
N PHE A 129 -13.17 -1.06 -14.51
CA PHE A 129 -11.90 -0.51 -14.03
C PHE A 129 -10.70 -1.30 -14.57
N SER A 130 -10.76 -2.63 -14.55
CA SER A 130 -9.70 -3.48 -15.10
C SER A 130 -9.52 -3.31 -16.61
N GLU A 131 -10.62 -3.22 -17.37
CA GLU A 131 -10.55 -2.95 -18.80
C GLU A 131 -9.91 -1.59 -19.10
N ALA A 132 -10.33 -0.53 -18.38
CA ALA A 132 -9.81 0.82 -18.56
C ALA A 132 -8.30 0.93 -18.25
N HIS A 133 -7.79 0.08 -17.36
CA HIS A 133 -6.39 0.06 -16.95
C HIS A 133 -5.59 -1.13 -17.49
N GLN A 134 -6.17 -1.91 -18.40
CA GLN A 134 -5.56 -3.11 -19.00
C GLN A 134 -5.00 -4.08 -17.94
N LEU A 135 -5.75 -4.29 -16.87
CA LEU A 135 -5.40 -5.23 -15.80
C LEU A 135 -5.97 -6.60 -16.12
N LEU A 136 -5.15 -7.64 -16.00
CA LEU A 136 -5.64 -9.02 -15.95
C LEU A 136 -6.10 -9.31 -14.52
N ASN A 137 -7.41 -9.46 -14.30
CA ASN A 137 -7.97 -9.93 -13.04
C ASN A 137 -8.89 -11.14 -13.26
N ILE A 138 -9.33 -11.78 -12.16
CA ILE A 138 -10.26 -12.93 -12.20
C ILE A 138 -11.65 -12.61 -12.79
N HIS A 139 -11.94 -11.34 -13.07
CA HIS A 139 -13.20 -10.84 -13.63
C HIS A 139 -13.10 -10.43 -15.11
N THR A 140 -11.89 -10.41 -15.68
CA THR A 140 -11.62 -10.06 -17.08
C THR A 140 -10.93 -11.19 -17.84
N ALA A 141 -11.05 -12.44 -17.36
CA ALA A 141 -10.54 -13.66 -17.98
C ALA A 141 -11.68 -14.58 -18.42
#